data_AF-A0A917KV86-F1
#
_entry.id   AF-A0A917KV86-F1
#
_cell.length_a   1.000
_cell.length_b   1.000
_cell.length_c   1.000
_cell.angle_alpha   90.00
_cell.angle_beta   90.00
_cell.angle_gamma   90.00
#
_symmetry.space_group_name_H-M   'P 1'
#
loop_
_entity.id
_entity.type
_entity.pdbx_description
1 polymer ?
#
loop_
_entity_poly.entity_id
_entity_poly.type
_entity_poly.pdbx_seq_one_letter_code
_entity_poly.pdbx_strand_id
1 'polypeptide(L)'
;MTRTDRILRLLAWPAAIWIAYEFLWYEQYKLTGHPASVEGIFQPLANWFGIPAYEKPFRLTVAIMEIIAALLVLVPLTRAWGALLAVGLMSGAIFFHTIGPIGIDPYGDGGQLFKEACFTWVMGVFVAYAHRQDIFAVAARCGLPVRAVRAG
;
A
#
# COMPACT_ATOMS: atom_id res chain seq x y z
N MET A 1 -12.83 -1.38 23.97
CA MET A 1 -11.97 -0.40 23.25
C MET A 1 -11.54 0.66 24.24
N THR A 2 -10.23 0.83 24.44
CA THR A 2 -9.66 1.76 25.45
C THR A 2 -9.67 3.21 24.97
N ARG A 3 -9.35 4.16 25.86
CA ARG A 3 -9.12 5.58 25.48
C ARG A 3 -8.00 5.68 24.44
N THR A 4 -6.91 4.94 24.64
CA THR A 4 -5.77 4.87 23.71
C THR A 4 -6.20 4.39 22.33
N ASP A 5 -7.05 3.34 22.25
CA ASP A 5 -7.55 2.84 20.96
C ASP A 5 -8.38 3.90 20.21
N ARG A 6 -9.20 4.68 20.93
CA ARG A 6 -9.96 5.78 20.33
C ARG A 6 -9.04 6.86 19.76
N ILE A 7 -8.01 7.25 20.52
CA ILE A 7 -7.03 8.24 20.09
C ILE A 7 -6.27 7.74 18.86
N LEU A 8 -5.77 6.51 18.87
CA LEU A 8 -5.07 5.92 17.72
C LEU A 8 -5.94 5.89 16.46
N ARG A 9 -7.21 5.49 16.58
CA ARG A 9 -8.15 5.49 15.44
C ARG A 9 -8.44 6.90 14.91
N LEU A 10 -8.44 7.92 15.76
CA LEU A 10 -8.56 9.31 15.34
C LEU A 10 -7.29 9.79 14.63
N LEU A 11 -6.11 9.51 15.19
CA LEU A 11 -4.82 9.85 14.60
C LEU A 11 -4.54 9.09 13.30
N ALA A 12 -5.22 7.96 13.05
CA ALA A 12 -5.12 7.21 11.80
C ALA A 12 -5.78 7.92 10.60
N TRP A 13 -6.63 8.93 10.80
CA TRP A 13 -7.29 9.62 9.69
C TRP A 13 -6.32 10.37 8.76
N PRO A 14 -5.40 11.22 9.27
CA PRO A 14 -4.38 11.83 8.42
C PRO A 14 -3.58 10.80 7.61
N ALA A 15 -3.18 9.69 8.23
CA ALA A 15 -2.46 8.61 7.56
C ALA A 15 -3.32 7.92 6.47
N ALA A 16 -4.61 7.67 6.75
CA ALA A 16 -5.54 7.11 5.78
C ALA A 16 -5.78 8.05 4.58
N ILE A 17 -5.91 9.35 4.84
CA ILE A 17 -6.07 10.38 3.81
C ILE A 17 -4.80 10.47 2.95
N TRP A 18 -3.62 10.42 3.57
CA TRP A 18 -2.35 10.37 2.86
C TRP A 18 -2.28 9.16 1.92
N ILE A 19 -2.54 7.95 2.41
CA ILE A 19 -2.53 6.72 1.59
C ILE A 19 -3.48 6.85 0.40
N ALA A 20 -4.69 7.35 0.63
CA ALA A 20 -5.67 7.52 -0.44
C ALA A 20 -5.23 8.58 -1.46
N TYR A 21 -4.69 9.70 -1.01
CA TYR A 21 -4.13 10.73 -1.88
C TYR A 21 -3.01 10.17 -2.75
N GLU A 22 -2.02 9.55 -2.14
CA GLU A 22 -0.85 8.97 -2.81
C GLU A 22 -1.27 7.98 -3.90
N PHE A 23 -2.12 7.01 -3.51
CA PHE A 23 -2.57 5.96 -4.42
C PHE A 23 -3.38 6.53 -5.58
N LEU A 24 -4.28 7.49 -5.34
CA LEU A 24 -5.09 8.08 -6.41
C LEU A 24 -4.31 9.06 -7.28
N TRP A 25 -3.33 9.78 -6.72
CA TRP A 25 -2.55 10.78 -7.45
C TRP A 25 -1.73 10.15 -8.58
N TYR A 26 -1.09 9.01 -8.33
CA TYR A 26 -0.22 8.37 -9.31
C TYR A 26 -0.97 7.55 -10.38
N GLU A 27 -2.28 7.37 -10.25
CA GLU A 27 -3.08 6.70 -11.27
C GLU A 27 -3.13 7.44 -12.61
N GLN A 28 -2.92 8.75 -12.61
CA GLN A 28 -2.81 9.50 -13.86
C GLN A 28 -1.64 9.00 -14.74
N TYR A 29 -0.59 8.42 -14.15
CA TYR A 29 0.52 7.81 -14.87
C TYR A 29 0.25 6.34 -15.19
N LYS A 30 -0.28 5.59 -14.21
CA LYS A 30 -0.51 4.15 -14.35
C LYS A 30 -1.68 3.83 -15.28
N LEU A 31 -2.80 4.56 -15.23
CA LEU A 31 -3.96 4.25 -16.07
C LEU A 31 -3.76 4.68 -17.52
N THR A 32 -3.05 5.78 -17.75
CA THR A 32 -2.80 6.33 -19.09
C THR A 32 -1.65 5.63 -19.82
N GLY A 33 -0.80 4.88 -19.09
CA GLY A 33 0.39 4.26 -19.65
C GLY A 33 1.47 5.30 -20.00
N HIS A 34 1.65 6.27 -19.11
CA HIS A 34 2.69 7.30 -19.28
C HIS A 34 4.08 6.64 -19.44
N PRO A 35 4.96 7.13 -20.34
CA PRO A 35 6.27 6.50 -20.59
C PRO A 35 7.10 6.28 -19.33
N ALA A 36 7.10 7.23 -18.39
CA ALA A 36 7.76 7.04 -17.09
C ALA A 36 7.23 5.80 -16.33
N SER A 37 5.91 5.58 -16.32
CA SER A 37 5.31 4.41 -15.67
C SER A 37 5.70 3.10 -16.39
N VAL A 38 5.57 3.09 -17.72
CA VAL A 38 5.83 1.90 -18.54
C VAL A 38 7.32 1.56 -18.54
N GLU A 39 8.18 2.47 -18.98
CA GLU A 39 9.60 2.22 -19.20
C GLU A 39 10.42 2.25 -17.90
N GLY A 40 10.01 3.09 -16.94
CA GLY A 40 10.74 3.26 -15.68
C GLY A 40 10.43 2.21 -14.62
N ILE A 41 9.25 1.56 -14.66
CA ILE A 41 8.82 0.62 -13.61
C ILE A 41 8.36 -0.70 -14.20
N PHE A 42 7.30 -0.68 -15.00
CA PHE A 42 6.53 -1.89 -15.28
C PHE A 42 7.14 -2.77 -16.38
N GLN A 43 7.78 -2.18 -17.39
CA GLN A 43 8.50 -2.95 -18.42
C GLN A 43 9.76 -3.63 -17.85
N PRO A 44 10.62 -2.95 -17.06
CA PRO A 44 11.71 -3.62 -16.35
C PRO A 44 11.21 -4.78 -15.48
N LEU A 45 10.10 -4.59 -14.78
CA LEU A 45 9.53 -5.60 -13.92
C LEU A 45 8.93 -6.78 -14.72
N ALA A 46 8.22 -6.51 -15.82
CA ALA A 46 7.73 -7.55 -16.74
C ALA A 46 8.88 -8.35 -17.36
N ASN A 47 9.99 -7.70 -17.69
CA ASN A 47 11.21 -8.37 -18.18
C ASN A 47 11.80 -9.29 -17.10
N TRP A 48 11.88 -8.81 -15.85
CA TRP A 48 12.41 -9.59 -14.73
C TRP A 48 11.56 -10.83 -14.41
N PHE A 49 10.25 -10.75 -14.59
CA PHE A 49 9.34 -11.89 -14.48
C PHE A 49 9.33 -12.80 -15.73
N GLY A 50 10.08 -12.48 -16.79
CA GLY A 50 10.11 -13.27 -18.03
C GLY A 50 8.83 -13.16 -18.87
N ILE A 51 8.04 -12.10 -18.69
CA ILE A 51 6.75 -11.86 -19.37
C ILE A 51 6.70 -10.47 -20.04
N PRO A 52 7.66 -10.11 -20.91
CA PRO A 52 7.81 -8.75 -21.45
C PRO A 52 6.57 -8.22 -22.18
N ALA A 53 5.75 -9.09 -22.78
CA ALA A 53 4.51 -8.72 -23.48
C ALA A 53 3.34 -8.35 -22.55
N TYR A 54 3.48 -8.56 -21.23
CA TYR A 54 2.41 -8.46 -20.24
C TYR A 54 2.57 -7.29 -19.25
N GLU A 55 3.41 -6.30 -19.58
CA GLU A 55 3.54 -5.04 -18.82
C GLU A 55 2.17 -4.43 -18.51
N LYS A 56 1.34 -4.23 -19.54
CA LYS A 56 0.07 -3.48 -19.41
C LYS A 56 -0.91 -4.15 -18.46
N PRO A 57 -1.24 -5.46 -18.60
CA PRO A 57 -2.05 -6.16 -17.61
C PRO A 57 -1.50 -6.05 -16.19
N PHE A 58 -0.18 -6.14 -16.04
CA PHE A 58 0.47 -6.08 -14.74
C PHE A 58 0.39 -4.69 -14.10
N ARG A 59 0.67 -3.62 -14.86
CA ARG A 59 0.48 -2.23 -14.45
C ARG A 59 -0.96 -1.93 -14.04
N LEU A 60 -1.92 -2.33 -14.87
CA LEU A 60 -3.33 -2.11 -14.59
C LEU A 60 -3.82 -2.91 -13.37
N THR A 61 -3.22 -4.07 -13.10
CA THR A 61 -3.51 -4.83 -11.88
C THR A 61 -3.07 -4.04 -10.65
N VAL A 62 -1.85 -3.50 -10.64
CA VAL A 62 -1.35 -2.68 -9.51
C VAL A 62 -2.22 -1.44 -9.30
N ALA A 63 -2.54 -0.71 -10.39
CA ALA A 63 -3.43 0.44 -10.38
C ALA A 63 -4.80 0.13 -9.74
N ILE A 64 -5.44 -0.97 -10.16
CA ILE A 64 -6.74 -1.40 -9.61
C ILE A 64 -6.62 -1.71 -8.12
N MET A 65 -5.55 -2.39 -7.70
CA MET A 65 -5.33 -2.73 -6.29
C MET A 65 -5.09 -1.48 -5.43
N GLU A 66 -4.36 -0.48 -5.94
CA GLU A 66 -4.15 0.80 -5.26
C GLU A 66 -5.44 1.60 -5.12
N ILE A 67 -6.28 1.65 -6.16
CA ILE A 67 -7.61 2.28 -6.08
C ILE A 67 -8.48 1.57 -5.03
N ILE A 68 -8.51 0.24 -5.03
CA ILE A 68 -9.24 -0.54 -4.02
C ILE A 68 -8.71 -0.21 -2.61
N ALA A 69 -7.40 -0.19 -2.42
CA ALA A 69 -6.80 0.15 -1.13
C ALA A 69 -7.18 1.57 -0.67
N ALA A 70 -7.16 2.55 -1.58
CA ALA A 70 -7.55 3.94 -1.32
C ALA A 70 -9.01 4.05 -0.87
N LEU A 71 -9.93 3.33 -1.53
CA LEU A 71 -11.34 3.31 -1.14
C LEU A 71 -11.54 2.63 0.22
N LEU A 72 -10.90 1.47 0.42
CA LEU A 72 -11.05 0.70 1.65
C LEU A 72 -10.48 1.43 2.87
N VAL A 73 -9.36 2.16 2.73
CA VAL A 73 -8.70 2.84 3.85
C VAL A 73 -9.51 4.05 4.36
N LEU A 74 -10.30 4.68 3.50
CA LEU A 74 -11.15 5.82 3.87
C LEU A 74 -12.39 5.41 4.64
N VAL A 75 -12.98 4.25 4.34
CA VAL A 75 -14.19 3.76 5.02
C VAL A 75 -13.82 3.09 6.36
N PRO A 76 -14.28 3.60 7.52
CA PRO A 76 -13.86 3.09 8.83
C PRO A 76 -14.08 1.59 9.04
N LEU A 77 -15.13 1.02 8.43
CA LEU A 77 -15.47 -0.40 8.51
C LEU A 77 -14.44 -1.30 7.81
N THR A 78 -13.82 -0.80 6.74
CA THR A 78 -12.87 -1.56 5.91
C THR A 78 -11.44 -1.07 6.03
N ARG A 79 -11.19 -0.05 6.87
CA ARG A 79 -9.92 0.66 6.95
C ARG A 79 -8.72 -0.24 7.20
N ALA A 80 -8.89 -1.22 8.07
CA ALA A 80 -7.86 -2.21 8.35
C ALA A 80 -7.40 -2.95 7.08
N TRP A 81 -8.34 -3.32 6.21
CA TRP A 81 -8.06 -4.03 4.96
C TRP A 81 -7.39 -3.14 3.93
N GLY A 82 -7.85 -1.89 3.79
CA GLY A 82 -7.18 -0.91 2.94
C GLY A 82 -5.73 -0.66 3.39
N ALA A 83 -5.50 -0.55 4.69
CA ALA A 83 -4.16 -0.40 5.26
C ALA A 83 -3.27 -1.63 5.02
N LEU A 84 -3.78 -2.84 5.24
CA LEU A 84 -3.03 -4.08 4.96
C LEU A 84 -2.68 -4.21 3.48
N LEU A 85 -3.61 -3.87 2.59
CA LEU A 85 -3.37 -3.88 1.16
C LEU A 85 -2.32 -2.83 0.76
N ALA A 86 -2.39 -1.63 1.32
CA ALA A 86 -1.38 -0.58 1.12
C ALA A 86 0.01 -1.03 1.58
N VAL A 87 0.11 -1.66 2.76
CA VAL A 87 1.38 -2.24 3.25
C VAL A 87 1.90 -3.30 2.29
N GLY A 88 1.05 -4.18 1.79
CA GLY A 88 1.43 -5.21 0.81
C GLY A 88 1.97 -4.62 -0.50
N LEU A 89 1.23 -3.67 -1.09
CA LEU A 89 1.60 -2.99 -2.32
C LEU A 89 2.92 -2.24 -2.18
N MET A 90 3.08 -1.44 -1.12
CA MET A 90 4.31 -0.69 -0.86
C MET A 90 5.48 -1.62 -0.51
N SER A 91 5.24 -2.76 0.15
CA SER A 91 6.29 -3.76 0.37
C SER A 91 6.80 -4.33 -0.96
N GLY A 92 5.90 -4.62 -1.90
CA GLY A 92 6.26 -5.02 -3.25
C GLY A 92 7.05 -3.94 -3.99
N ALA A 93 6.58 -2.70 -3.98
CA ALA A 93 7.28 -1.57 -4.59
C ALA A 93 8.70 -1.42 -4.00
N ILE A 94 8.82 -1.32 -2.67
CA ILE A 94 10.11 -1.19 -1.99
C ILE A 94 11.05 -2.36 -2.33
N PHE A 95 10.53 -3.60 -2.34
CA PHE A 95 11.31 -4.77 -2.74
C PHE A 95 11.83 -4.65 -4.18
N PHE A 96 10.99 -4.30 -5.15
CA PHE A 96 11.42 -4.24 -6.56
C PHE A 96 12.31 -3.03 -6.89
N HIS A 97 12.24 -1.97 -6.09
CA HIS A 97 13.16 -0.83 -6.16
C HIS A 97 14.52 -1.11 -5.50
N THR A 98 14.59 -2.01 -4.52
CA THR A 98 15.83 -2.28 -3.76
C THR A 98 16.56 -3.55 -4.20
N ILE A 99 15.82 -4.63 -4.45
CA ILE A 99 16.35 -5.95 -4.83
C ILE A 99 16.01 -6.27 -6.29
N GLY A 100 14.88 -5.75 -6.78
CA GLY A 100 14.42 -5.97 -8.14
C GLY A 100 15.09 -5.07 -9.19
N PRO A 101 14.53 -5.05 -10.42
CA PRO A 101 15.18 -4.46 -11.59
C PRO A 101 15.04 -2.94 -11.69
N ILE A 102 14.26 -2.28 -10.82
CA ILE A 102 13.83 -0.88 -11.02
C ILE A 102 14.91 0.11 -10.57
N GLY A 103 15.58 -0.16 -9.45
CA GLY A 103 16.48 0.78 -8.79
C GLY A 103 15.74 1.86 -7.97
N ILE A 104 16.45 2.53 -7.06
CA ILE A 104 15.84 3.49 -6.11
C ILE A 104 15.39 4.80 -6.77
N ASP A 105 16.13 5.25 -7.78
CA ASP A 105 15.89 6.52 -8.47
C ASP A 105 15.87 6.33 -10.00
N PRO A 106 14.83 5.66 -10.54
CA PRO A 106 14.73 5.38 -11.97
C PRO A 106 14.48 6.63 -12.82
N TYR A 107 14.15 7.77 -12.20
CA TYR A 107 13.79 9.00 -12.89
C TYR A 107 14.81 10.14 -12.70
N GLY A 108 15.83 9.96 -11.85
CA GLY A 108 16.77 11.01 -11.50
C GLY A 108 16.14 12.14 -10.68
N ASP A 109 15.11 11.84 -9.89
CA ASP A 109 14.36 12.79 -9.06
C ASP A 109 14.88 12.88 -7.60
N GLY A 110 16.02 12.24 -7.32
CA GLY A 110 16.57 12.14 -5.97
C GLY A 110 15.86 11.08 -5.13
N GLY A 111 15.18 10.12 -5.76
CA GLY A 111 14.44 9.02 -5.12
C GLY A 111 13.19 9.50 -4.41
N GLN A 112 12.52 10.54 -4.92
CA GLN A 112 11.34 11.13 -4.28
C GLN A 112 10.21 10.10 -4.18
N LEU A 113 9.87 9.42 -5.28
CA LEU A 113 8.82 8.40 -5.29
C LEU A 113 9.14 7.22 -4.36
N PHE A 114 10.42 6.84 -4.25
CA PHE A 114 10.82 5.79 -3.31
C PHE A 114 10.65 6.21 -1.85
N LYS A 115 10.95 7.47 -1.51
CA LYS A 115 10.70 8.03 -0.18
C LYS A 115 9.20 8.08 0.14
N GLU A 116 8.38 8.49 -0.83
CA GLU A 116 6.91 8.50 -0.71
C GLU A 116 6.36 7.08 -0.51
N ALA A 117 6.87 6.07 -1.23
CA ALA A 117 6.52 4.67 -1.03
C ALA A 117 6.87 4.18 0.40
N CYS A 118 8.06 4.53 0.90
CA CYS A 118 8.47 4.19 2.27
C CYS A 118 7.60 4.89 3.32
N PHE A 119 7.29 6.18 3.12
CA PHE A 119 6.44 6.93 4.02
C PHE A 119 5.01 6.37 4.04
N THR A 120 4.45 6.06 2.87
CA THR A 120 3.14 5.42 2.71
C THR A 120 3.10 4.02 3.36
N TRP A 121 4.18 3.26 3.27
CA TRP A 121 4.32 1.98 3.98
C TRP A 121 4.21 2.17 5.51
N VAL A 122 4.94 3.15 6.07
CA VAL A 122 4.87 3.46 7.50
C VAL A 122 3.47 3.91 7.91
N MET A 123 2.81 4.75 7.10
CA MET A 123 1.42 5.15 7.32
C MET A 123 0.48 3.94 7.30
N GLY A 124 0.66 3.01 6.36
CA GLY A 124 -0.10 1.77 6.28
C GLY A 124 0.05 0.90 7.52
N VAL A 125 1.29 0.71 8.00
CA VAL A 125 1.57 -0.03 9.25
C VAL A 125 0.91 0.64 10.44
N PHE A 126 0.99 1.98 10.53
CA PHE A 126 0.35 2.73 11.61
C PHE A 126 -1.18 2.57 11.60
N VAL A 127 -1.83 2.68 10.45
CA VAL A 127 -3.29 2.49 10.33
C VAL A 127 -3.67 1.05 10.68
N ALA A 128 -2.93 0.06 10.18
CA ALA A 128 -3.16 -1.35 10.50
C ALA A 128 -3.03 -1.62 12.01
N TYR A 129 -2.04 -1.02 12.67
CA TYR A 129 -1.87 -1.12 14.12
C TYR A 129 -2.99 -0.42 14.90
N ALA A 130 -3.40 0.78 14.49
CA ALA A 130 -4.53 1.50 15.09
C ALA A 130 -5.84 0.70 15.01
N HIS A 131 -5.98 -0.12 13.97
CA HIS A 131 -7.15 -0.99 13.71
C HIS A 131 -6.90 -2.49 13.98
N ARG A 132 -5.84 -2.86 14.70
CA ARG A 132 -5.46 -4.27 14.98
C ARG A 132 -6.58 -5.12 15.60
N GLN A 133 -7.46 -4.51 16.38
CA GLN A 133 -8.61 -5.20 16.98
C GLN A 133 -9.60 -5.67 15.90
N ASP A 134 -9.76 -4.92 14.80
CA ASP A 134 -10.64 -5.27 13.70
C ASP A 134 -10.06 -6.47 12.92
N ILE A 135 -8.74 -6.48 12.73
CA ILE A 135 -7.98 -7.59 12.11
C ILE A 135 -8.10 -8.86 12.96
N PHE A 136 -7.84 -8.74 14.26
CA PHE A 136 -7.91 -9.84 15.21
C PHE A 136 -9.32 -10.40 15.37
N ALA A 137 -10.36 -9.56 15.32
CA ALA A 137 -11.73 -10.03 15.36
C ALA A 137 -12.07 -10.95 14.18
N VAL A 138 -11.56 -10.65 12.99
CA VAL A 138 -11.74 -11.51 11.81
C VAL A 138 -10.87 -12.77 11.91
N ALA A 139 -9.61 -12.65 12.31
CA ALA A 139 -8.73 -13.81 12.51
C ALA A 139 -9.33 -14.83 13.50
N ALA A 140 -9.93 -14.36 14.60
CA ALA A 140 -10.60 -15.21 15.58
C ALA A 140 -11.83 -15.94 14.99
N ARG A 141 -12.61 -15.28 14.11
CA ARG A 141 -13.73 -15.91 13.38
C ARG A 141 -13.28 -17.00 12.42
N CYS A 142 -12.04 -16.90 11.91
CA CYS A 142 -11.42 -17.92 11.06
C CYS A 142 -10.72 -19.03 11.86
N GLY A 143 -10.89 -19.09 13.19
CA GLY A 143 -10.29 -20.13 14.03
C GLY A 143 -8.79 -19.97 14.29
N LEU A 144 -8.21 -18.81 13.94
CA LEU A 144 -6.80 -18.54 14.24
C LEU A 144 -6.63 -18.22 15.73
N PRO A 145 -5.56 -18.72 16.39
CA PRO A 145 -5.30 -18.41 17.78
C PRO A 145 -4.91 -16.94 17.92
N VAL A 146 -5.87 -16.10 18.30
CA VAL A 146 -5.63 -14.69 18.60
C VAL A 146 -5.35 -14.55 20.09
N ARG A 147 -4.11 -14.22 20.47
CA ARG A 147 -3.84 -13.74 21.82
C ARG A 147 -4.53 -12.40 21.98
N ALA A 148 -5.53 -12.33 22.85
CA ALA A 148 -6.09 -11.05 23.26
C ALA A 148 -4.95 -10.18 23.78
N VAL A 149 -4.61 -9.12 23.05
CA VAL A 149 -3.72 -8.07 23.56
C VAL A 149 -4.52 -7.42 24.68
N ARG A 150 -4.28 -7.88 25.91
CA ARG A 150 -4.81 -7.23 27.11
C ARG A 150 -4.29 -5.81 27.08
N ALA A 151 -5.18 -4.86 26.82
CA ALA A 151 -4.88 -3.47 27.07
C ALA A 151 -4.80 -3.33 28.60
N GLY A 152 -3.60 -3.04 29.10
CA GLY A 152 -3.43 -2.47 30.44
C GLY A 152 -4.03 -1.07 30.51
#